data_AF-A0AAV6QXL9-F1
#
_entry.id   AF-A0AAV6QXL9-F1
#
_cell.length_a   1.000
_cell.length_b   1.000
_cell.length_c   1.000
_cell.angle_alpha   90.00
_cell.angle_beta   90.00
_cell.angle_gamma   90.00
#
_symmetry.space_group_name_H-M   'P 1'
#
loop_
_entity.id
_entity.type
_entity.pdbx_description
1 polymer ?
#
loop_
_entity_poly.entity_id
_entity_poly.type
_entity_poly.pdbx_seq_one_letter_code
_entity_poly.pdbx_strand_id
1 'polypeptide(L)'
;MRSPRFAYKREESHPDVVEAVTKHAFPLSHNLPLFAFLYKEKFPVDGWKVYDATAEYRRQGLPNESWTISKINSSYELCDTYPSVLVVPTNITDDDIKQVAMFRAKHRIPVLSWIHPESQATIVRCSQPLVGPSDRRCKEDEHFLQIIMDANAQSHKLTIFDARQSSVAVTNKAKDGGYESESFYSSVELNFLEIPNIHVMRESLRKLKDVVYPTIDEAHWHSAIDQTHWLEYIRLLLAGAAKVADKLESGKSSVVVHCSDGWDRTAQLTSLAMLMLDSYYRTLRGFQVLVEKEWISFGHKFAARVGHGDENHANSERSPLFVQFMDCVWQMTRQFPAAFEFNELFLITVLDHLYSCLFGTFLYNSEEERAAKEVQTNTVSLWSYINSQPEDFTNPFYVDYEHHVLYPLVSCRHLELWTSYYARWNPRMRPQVPVHQTLKELLFLRAELQRRVDELQRETSSHSLSSTEHSPANTHAAGTPLHTAV
;
A
#
# COMPACT_ATOMS: atom_id res chain seq x y z
N MET A 1 2.83 19.64 4.35
CA MET A 1 2.07 20.58 5.19
C MET A 1 2.82 21.91 5.36
N ARG A 2 2.65 22.88 4.45
CA ARG A 2 3.23 24.24 4.59
C ARG A 2 2.44 25.26 3.77
N SER A 3 2.61 26.54 4.09
CA SER A 3 2.11 27.68 3.31
C SER A 3 3.22 28.73 3.21
N PRO A 4 4.06 28.71 2.15
CA PRO A 4 5.11 29.71 1.97
C PRO A 4 4.50 31.09 1.69
N ARG A 5 5.08 32.15 2.25
CA ARG A 5 4.64 33.53 2.06
C ARG A 5 5.83 34.38 1.60
N PHE A 6 5.64 35.10 0.51
CA PHE A 6 6.64 36.00 -0.07
C PHE A 6 6.17 37.45 0.06
N ALA A 7 7.09 38.39 0.32
CA ALA A 7 6.80 39.81 0.39
C ALA A 7 7.59 40.54 -0.71
N TYR A 8 6.91 41.41 -1.46
CA TYR A 8 7.49 42.17 -2.56
C TYR A 8 7.61 43.65 -2.19
N LYS A 9 8.61 44.35 -2.75
CA LYS A 9 8.74 45.81 -2.61
C LYS A 9 7.65 46.49 -3.47
N ARG A 10 6.99 47.53 -2.92
CA ARG A 10 5.85 48.22 -3.55
C ARG A 10 6.17 48.89 -4.89
N GLU A 11 7.43 49.22 -5.16
CA GLU A 11 7.85 49.98 -6.34
C GLU A 11 8.06 49.10 -7.59
N GLU A 12 8.06 47.78 -7.44
CA GLU A 12 8.15 46.82 -8.54
C GLU A 12 6.93 45.89 -8.46
N SER A 13 5.82 46.26 -9.09
CA SER A 13 4.77 45.27 -9.32
C SER A 13 5.33 44.22 -10.27
N HIS A 14 5.46 42.98 -9.81
CA HIS A 14 5.86 41.82 -10.62
C HIS A 14 4.64 40.92 -10.89
N PRO A 15 3.61 41.38 -11.64
CA PRO A 15 2.45 40.54 -12.01
C PRO A 15 2.90 39.24 -12.70
N ASP A 16 4.03 39.28 -13.41
CA ASP A 16 4.65 38.17 -14.12
C ASP A 16 4.92 36.95 -13.23
N VAL A 17 5.33 37.13 -11.97
CA VAL A 17 5.65 35.99 -11.07
C VAL A 17 4.37 35.30 -10.61
N VAL A 18 3.35 36.06 -10.21
CA VAL A 18 2.07 35.49 -9.77
C VAL A 18 1.38 34.79 -10.93
N GLU A 19 1.38 35.42 -12.11
CA GLU A 19 0.84 34.83 -13.33
C GLU A 19 1.60 33.55 -13.70
N ALA A 20 2.93 33.58 -13.70
CA ALA A 20 3.75 32.40 -14.00
C ALA A 20 3.50 31.27 -13.00
N VAL A 21 3.46 31.56 -11.69
CA VAL A 21 3.19 30.54 -10.67
C VAL A 21 1.79 29.96 -10.84
N THR A 22 0.76 30.77 -11.01
CA THR A 22 -0.61 30.27 -11.21
C THR A 22 -0.70 29.40 -12.46
N LYS A 23 -0.14 29.87 -13.59
CA LYS A 23 -0.13 29.14 -14.86
C LYS A 23 0.59 27.79 -14.77
N HIS A 24 1.75 27.74 -14.13
CA HIS A 24 2.60 26.54 -14.10
C HIS A 24 2.36 25.62 -12.89
N ALA A 25 1.74 26.11 -11.81
CA ALA A 25 1.26 25.27 -10.70
C ALA A 25 -0.05 24.56 -11.05
N PHE A 26 -0.88 25.16 -11.92
CA PHE A 26 -2.14 24.60 -12.38
C PHE A 26 -2.17 24.43 -13.92
N PRO A 27 -1.24 23.63 -14.49
CA PRO A 27 -1.09 23.51 -15.93
C PRO A 27 -2.36 23.02 -16.63
N LEU A 28 -3.12 22.09 -16.04
CA LEU A 28 -4.33 21.56 -16.69
C LEU A 28 -5.44 22.62 -16.79
N SER A 29 -5.61 23.47 -15.76
CA SER A 29 -6.52 24.62 -15.80
C SER A 29 -6.13 25.66 -16.85
N HIS A 30 -4.87 25.65 -17.29
CA HIS A 30 -4.32 26.57 -18.28
C HIS A 30 -3.99 25.89 -19.63
N ASN A 31 -4.54 24.70 -19.90
CA ASN A 31 -4.31 23.93 -21.13
C ASN A 31 -2.83 23.63 -21.43
N LEU A 32 -2.03 23.46 -20.37
CA LEU A 32 -0.63 23.04 -20.44
C LEU A 32 -0.48 21.57 -20.01
N PRO A 33 0.52 20.86 -20.55
CA PRO A 33 0.82 19.51 -20.09
C PRO A 33 1.38 19.51 -18.66
N LEU A 34 1.15 18.42 -17.93
CA LEU A 34 1.86 18.14 -16.68
C LEU A 34 3.36 17.94 -16.96
N PHE A 35 4.21 18.33 -16.00
CA PHE A 35 5.66 18.31 -16.18
C PHE A 35 6.21 16.91 -16.49
N ALA A 36 5.58 15.84 -16.03
CA ALA A 36 5.96 14.46 -16.33
C ALA A 36 6.08 14.14 -17.84
N PHE A 37 5.28 14.79 -18.69
CA PHE A 37 5.33 14.61 -20.15
C PHE A 37 6.45 15.43 -20.80
N LEU A 38 6.94 16.46 -20.11
CA LEU A 38 8.04 17.32 -20.53
C LEU A 38 9.39 16.82 -19.99
N TYR A 39 9.38 16.06 -18.91
CA TYR A 39 10.58 15.52 -18.26
C TYR A 39 11.24 14.44 -19.12
N LYS A 40 12.55 14.58 -19.40
CA LYS A 40 13.32 13.72 -20.32
C LYS A 40 14.57 13.10 -19.70
N GLU A 41 14.70 13.13 -18.38
CA GLU A 41 15.81 12.45 -17.71
C GLU A 41 15.74 10.94 -17.95
N LYS A 42 16.91 10.30 -18.00
CA LYS A 42 17.04 8.87 -18.27
C LYS A 42 17.67 8.18 -17.08
N PHE A 43 17.13 7.02 -16.76
CA PHE A 43 17.59 6.17 -15.67
C PHE A 43 18.08 4.83 -16.23
N PRO A 44 19.07 4.19 -15.60
CA PRO A 44 19.55 2.86 -16.01
C PRO A 44 18.49 1.75 -15.88
N VAL A 45 17.48 1.95 -15.03
CA VAL A 45 16.38 0.99 -14.79
C VAL A 45 15.08 1.55 -15.34
N ASP A 46 14.35 0.75 -16.13
CA ASP A 46 12.98 1.10 -16.55
C ASP A 46 11.99 0.71 -15.44
N GLY A 47 11.55 1.72 -14.68
CA GLY A 47 10.59 1.54 -13.60
C GLY A 47 9.20 1.09 -14.05
N TRP A 48 8.84 1.22 -15.33
CA TRP A 48 7.56 0.70 -15.84
C TRP A 48 7.53 -0.83 -15.91
N LYS A 49 8.70 -1.50 -15.82
CA LYS A 49 8.82 -2.96 -15.79
C LYS A 49 8.80 -3.55 -14.37
N VAL A 50 8.57 -2.73 -13.35
CA VAL A 50 8.53 -3.24 -11.97
C VAL A 50 7.38 -4.22 -11.74
N TYR A 51 6.24 -3.98 -12.39
CA TYR A 51 5.01 -4.76 -12.23
C TYR A 51 4.60 -5.42 -13.55
N ASP A 52 4.37 -6.73 -13.48
CA ASP A 52 3.68 -7.53 -14.49
C ASP A 52 2.59 -8.30 -13.75
N ALA A 53 1.32 -8.03 -14.08
CA ALA A 53 0.17 -8.62 -13.41
C ALA A 53 0.19 -10.15 -13.46
N THR A 54 0.55 -10.74 -14.59
CA THR A 54 0.58 -12.19 -14.74
C THR A 54 1.74 -12.79 -13.96
N ALA A 55 2.92 -12.15 -13.96
CA ALA A 55 4.05 -12.60 -13.17
C ALA A 55 3.75 -12.53 -11.66
N GLU A 56 3.05 -11.49 -11.19
CA GLU A 56 2.65 -11.37 -9.80
C GLU A 56 1.65 -12.46 -9.40
N TYR A 57 0.64 -12.74 -10.22
CA TYR A 57 -0.28 -13.86 -9.93
C TYR A 57 0.43 -15.23 -9.96
N ARG A 58 1.38 -15.44 -10.86
CA ARG A 58 2.21 -16.66 -10.87
C ARG A 58 3.05 -16.82 -9.61
N ARG A 59 3.62 -15.71 -9.08
CA ARG A 59 4.35 -15.73 -7.80
C ARG A 59 3.46 -16.25 -6.65
N GLN A 60 2.17 -15.94 -6.70
CA GLN A 60 1.17 -16.41 -5.72
C GLN A 60 0.64 -17.83 -6.02
N GLY A 61 1.18 -18.54 -7.02
CA GLY A 61 0.77 -19.90 -7.38
C GLY A 61 -0.46 -19.98 -8.28
N LEU A 62 -0.76 -18.93 -9.06
CA LEU A 62 -1.93 -18.85 -9.93
C LEU A 62 -1.56 -18.91 -11.43
N PRO A 63 -2.43 -19.43 -12.31
CA PRO A 63 -3.72 -20.06 -12.00
C PRO A 63 -3.54 -21.42 -11.30
N ASN A 64 -4.59 -21.89 -10.62
CA ASN A 64 -4.67 -23.21 -10.01
C ASN A 64 -6.04 -23.85 -10.31
N GLU A 65 -6.39 -24.95 -9.63
CA GLU A 65 -7.67 -25.65 -9.86
C GLU A 65 -8.89 -24.77 -9.54
N SER A 66 -8.79 -23.91 -8.52
CA SER A 66 -9.91 -23.09 -8.03
C SER A 66 -9.97 -21.69 -8.67
N TRP A 67 -8.86 -21.16 -9.15
CA TRP A 67 -8.71 -19.78 -9.62
C TRP A 67 -8.03 -19.68 -10.97
N THR A 68 -8.58 -18.88 -11.87
CA THR A 68 -8.05 -18.67 -13.22
C THR A 68 -7.69 -17.21 -13.50
N ILE A 69 -6.65 -16.99 -14.30
CA ILE A 69 -6.27 -15.67 -14.81
C ILE A 69 -7.13 -15.40 -16.06
N SER A 70 -8.14 -14.56 -15.90
CA SER A 70 -9.08 -14.18 -16.94
C SER A 70 -8.64 -12.93 -17.71
N LYS A 71 -8.93 -12.94 -19.01
CA LYS A 71 -8.77 -11.79 -19.93
C LYS A 71 -10.10 -11.12 -20.27
N ILE A 72 -11.17 -11.43 -19.54
CA ILE A 72 -12.52 -10.88 -19.79
C ILE A 72 -12.56 -9.34 -19.79
N ASN A 73 -11.63 -8.70 -19.05
CA ASN A 73 -11.52 -7.24 -18.99
C ASN A 73 -10.34 -6.68 -19.81
N SER A 74 -9.78 -7.44 -20.75
CA SER A 74 -8.58 -7.01 -21.50
C SER A 74 -8.78 -5.74 -22.35
N SER A 75 -10.02 -5.44 -22.75
CA SER A 75 -10.43 -4.20 -23.42
C SER A 75 -11.08 -3.17 -22.48
N TYR A 76 -11.09 -3.43 -21.16
CA TYR A 76 -11.75 -2.60 -20.14
C TYR A 76 -13.28 -2.49 -20.26
N GLU A 77 -13.91 -3.24 -21.16
CA GLU A 77 -15.37 -3.19 -21.40
C GLU A 77 -16.21 -3.73 -20.24
N LEU A 78 -15.69 -4.69 -19.47
CA LEU A 78 -16.39 -5.21 -18.29
C LEU A 78 -16.36 -4.19 -17.15
N CYS A 79 -15.19 -3.59 -16.90
CA CYS A 79 -14.98 -2.56 -15.89
C CYS A 79 -13.78 -1.66 -16.24
N ASP A 80 -14.09 -0.42 -16.63
CA ASP A 80 -13.17 0.66 -17.03
C ASP A 80 -12.19 1.12 -15.93
N THR A 81 -12.48 0.79 -14.68
CA THR A 81 -11.68 1.15 -13.51
C THR A 81 -10.93 -0.04 -12.89
N TYR A 82 -11.02 -1.23 -13.49
CA TYR A 82 -10.26 -2.42 -13.13
C TYR A 82 -9.08 -2.65 -14.07
N PRO A 83 -8.09 -3.46 -13.67
CA PRO A 83 -7.02 -3.85 -14.56
C PRO A 83 -7.53 -4.74 -15.70
N SER A 84 -6.74 -4.80 -16.76
CA SER A 84 -6.96 -5.64 -17.95
C SER A 84 -6.88 -7.14 -17.66
N VAL A 85 -6.15 -7.53 -16.61
CA VAL A 85 -5.98 -8.91 -16.16
C VAL A 85 -6.65 -9.07 -14.80
N LEU A 86 -7.61 -10.00 -14.71
CA LEU A 86 -8.35 -10.29 -13.49
C LEU A 86 -8.18 -11.75 -13.10
N VAL A 87 -8.18 -12.04 -11.80
CA VAL A 87 -8.26 -13.42 -11.30
C VAL A 87 -9.64 -13.64 -10.70
N VAL A 88 -10.33 -14.64 -11.25
CA VAL A 88 -11.71 -15.03 -10.91
C VAL A 88 -11.75 -16.54 -10.64
N PRO A 89 -12.79 -17.06 -9.96
CA PRO A 89 -12.93 -18.48 -9.76
C PRO A 89 -13.01 -19.25 -11.09
N THR A 90 -12.48 -20.47 -11.16
CA THR A 90 -12.44 -21.27 -12.41
C THR A 90 -13.83 -21.70 -12.88
N ASN A 91 -14.75 -21.98 -11.95
CA ASN A 91 -16.06 -22.57 -12.23
C ASN A 91 -17.17 -21.52 -12.42
N ILE A 92 -16.88 -20.41 -13.09
CA ILE A 92 -17.87 -19.37 -13.38
C ILE A 92 -17.87 -18.99 -14.86
N THR A 93 -19.07 -18.78 -15.42
CA THR A 93 -19.21 -18.45 -16.83
C THR A 93 -19.05 -16.95 -17.08
N ASP A 94 -18.61 -16.56 -18.28
CA ASP A 94 -18.49 -15.14 -18.66
C ASP A 94 -19.83 -14.40 -18.57
N ASP A 95 -20.96 -15.08 -18.83
CA ASP A 95 -22.28 -14.47 -18.75
C ASP A 95 -22.71 -14.24 -17.29
N ASP A 96 -22.41 -15.16 -16.37
CA ASP A 96 -22.60 -14.93 -14.92
C ASP A 96 -21.75 -13.76 -14.46
N ILE A 97 -20.47 -13.68 -14.88
CA ILE A 97 -19.58 -12.56 -14.56
C ILE A 97 -20.20 -11.23 -15.00
N LYS A 98 -20.80 -11.16 -16.20
CA LYS A 98 -21.48 -9.95 -16.68
C LYS A 98 -22.72 -9.61 -15.84
N GLN A 99 -23.50 -10.60 -15.37
CA GLN A 99 -24.62 -10.34 -14.46
C GLN A 99 -24.13 -9.79 -13.11
N VAL A 100 -23.05 -10.36 -12.56
CA VAL A 100 -22.42 -9.84 -11.33
C VAL A 100 -21.90 -8.43 -11.52
N ALA A 101 -21.29 -8.13 -12.68
CA ALA A 101 -20.84 -6.79 -13.02
C ALA A 101 -22.00 -5.78 -13.03
N MET A 102 -23.17 -6.14 -13.55
CA MET A 102 -24.34 -5.26 -13.49
C MET A 102 -24.88 -5.05 -12.07
N PHE A 103 -24.64 -5.98 -11.15
CA PHE A 103 -25.09 -5.89 -9.77
C PHE A 103 -24.08 -5.25 -8.81
N ARG A 104 -22.80 -5.14 -9.21
CA ARG A 104 -21.74 -4.50 -8.42
C ARG A 104 -21.54 -3.05 -8.89
N ALA A 105 -21.51 -2.11 -7.95
CA ALA A 105 -21.36 -0.69 -8.28
C ALA A 105 -20.11 -0.42 -9.16
N LYS A 106 -20.29 0.32 -10.27
CA LYS A 106 -19.20 0.58 -11.24
C LYS A 106 -18.63 -0.69 -11.89
N HIS A 107 -19.38 -1.79 -11.87
CA HIS A 107 -18.99 -3.06 -12.46
C HIS A 107 -17.76 -3.72 -11.83
N ARG A 108 -17.43 -3.32 -10.60
CA ARG A 108 -16.25 -3.80 -9.87
C ARG A 108 -16.56 -5.09 -9.13
N ILE A 109 -16.59 -6.17 -9.88
CA ILE A 109 -16.88 -7.53 -9.40
C ILE A 109 -15.87 -8.03 -8.37
N PRO A 110 -16.20 -9.05 -7.55
CA PRO A 110 -15.25 -9.75 -6.70
C PRO A 110 -14.09 -10.37 -7.51
N VAL A 111 -12.87 -9.92 -7.25
CA VAL A 111 -11.64 -10.46 -7.86
C VAL A 111 -10.52 -10.64 -6.84
N LEU A 112 -9.65 -11.62 -7.08
CA LEU A 112 -8.57 -11.98 -6.16
C LEU A 112 -7.48 -10.90 -6.12
N SER A 113 -7.12 -10.50 -4.91
CA SER A 113 -5.97 -9.62 -4.60
C SER A 113 -4.78 -10.46 -4.13
N TRP A 114 -5.03 -11.41 -3.22
CA TRP A 114 -4.02 -12.27 -2.64
C TRP A 114 -4.56 -13.66 -2.28
N ILE A 115 -3.70 -14.68 -2.31
CA ILE A 115 -4.01 -16.05 -1.86
C ILE A 115 -2.93 -16.56 -0.91
N HIS A 116 -3.36 -17.21 0.18
CA HIS A 116 -2.47 -17.80 1.16
C HIS A 116 -1.77 -19.03 0.58
N PRO A 117 -0.43 -19.13 0.66
CA PRO A 117 0.33 -20.19 -0.01
C PRO A 117 -0.05 -21.60 0.46
N GLU A 118 -0.34 -21.77 1.75
CA GLU A 118 -0.73 -23.07 2.32
C GLU A 118 -2.24 -23.30 2.37
N SER A 119 -2.99 -22.46 3.08
CA SER A 119 -4.42 -22.70 3.35
C SER A 119 -5.35 -22.43 2.17
N GLN A 120 -4.86 -21.79 1.12
CA GLN A 120 -5.65 -21.30 -0.03
C GLN A 120 -6.74 -20.28 0.35
N ALA A 121 -6.71 -19.73 1.57
CA ALA A 121 -7.57 -18.61 1.95
C ALA A 121 -7.24 -17.36 1.12
N THR A 122 -8.24 -16.65 0.63
CA THR A 122 -8.05 -15.53 -0.31
C THR A 122 -8.52 -14.19 0.24
N ILE A 123 -7.80 -13.12 -0.12
CA ILE A 123 -8.33 -11.75 -0.09
C ILE A 123 -8.93 -11.46 -1.45
N VAL A 124 -10.24 -11.23 -1.46
CA VAL A 124 -11.00 -10.81 -2.64
C VAL A 124 -11.44 -9.36 -2.45
N ARG A 125 -11.48 -8.56 -3.52
CA ARG A 125 -11.92 -7.17 -3.48
C ARG A 125 -13.04 -6.87 -4.47
N CYS A 126 -13.93 -5.96 -4.11
CA CYS A 126 -15.01 -5.47 -4.99
C CYS A 126 -15.55 -4.10 -4.54
N SER A 127 -16.56 -3.61 -5.25
CA SER A 127 -17.47 -2.56 -4.77
C SER A 127 -18.67 -3.14 -4.01
N GLN A 128 -19.49 -2.26 -3.45
CA GLN A 128 -20.78 -2.65 -2.86
C GLN A 128 -21.71 -3.33 -3.88
N PRO A 129 -22.61 -4.22 -3.42
CA PRO A 129 -23.74 -4.70 -4.22
C PRO A 129 -24.83 -3.62 -4.37
N LEU A 130 -25.58 -3.68 -5.48
CA LEU A 130 -26.66 -2.76 -5.82
C LEU A 130 -28.03 -3.29 -5.35
N VAL A 131 -28.11 -3.61 -4.05
CA VAL A 131 -29.34 -4.16 -3.42
C VAL A 131 -30.48 -3.14 -3.40
N GLY A 132 -30.17 -1.87 -3.16
CA GLY A 132 -31.15 -0.79 -3.07
C GLY A 132 -32.17 -0.94 -1.93
N PRO A 133 -33.18 -0.05 -1.89
CA PRO A 133 -34.19 -0.04 -0.83
C PRO A 133 -35.14 -1.26 -0.89
N SER A 134 -35.25 -1.90 -2.05
CA SER A 134 -36.14 -3.04 -2.29
C SER A 134 -35.47 -4.40 -2.10
N ASP A 135 -34.26 -4.45 -1.54
CA ASP A 135 -33.52 -5.69 -1.30
C ASP A 135 -33.40 -6.56 -2.58
N ARG A 136 -33.02 -5.92 -3.70
CA ARG A 136 -32.76 -6.63 -4.95
C ARG A 136 -31.64 -7.65 -4.74
N ARG A 137 -31.83 -8.81 -5.35
CA ARG A 137 -30.92 -9.95 -5.29
C ARG A 137 -30.37 -10.26 -6.68
N CYS A 138 -29.18 -10.83 -6.70
CA CYS A 138 -28.53 -11.32 -7.90
C CYS A 138 -28.08 -12.76 -7.61
N LYS A 139 -28.70 -13.73 -8.28
CA LYS A 139 -28.41 -15.15 -8.04
C LYS A 139 -26.97 -15.48 -8.44
N GLU A 140 -26.50 -14.80 -9.48
CA GLU A 140 -25.16 -14.94 -10.04
C GLU A 140 -24.12 -14.39 -9.05
N ASP A 141 -24.38 -13.28 -8.34
CA ASP A 141 -23.47 -12.76 -7.29
C ASP A 141 -23.47 -13.65 -6.05
N GLU A 142 -24.65 -14.11 -5.61
CA GLU A 142 -24.76 -15.10 -4.52
C GLU A 142 -23.99 -16.38 -4.85
N HIS A 143 -24.11 -16.89 -6.08
CA HIS A 143 -23.36 -18.03 -6.56
C HIS A 143 -21.85 -17.75 -6.68
N PHE A 144 -21.47 -16.56 -7.17
CA PHE A 144 -20.08 -16.14 -7.27
C PHE A 144 -19.39 -16.18 -5.90
N LEU A 145 -20.02 -15.59 -4.88
CA LEU A 145 -19.48 -15.60 -3.52
C LEU A 145 -19.44 -17.01 -2.92
N GLN A 146 -20.43 -17.85 -3.24
CA GLN A 146 -20.42 -19.26 -2.84
C GLN A 146 -19.23 -20.02 -3.44
N ILE A 147 -18.92 -19.83 -4.73
CA ILE A 147 -17.74 -20.46 -5.35
C ILE A 147 -16.43 -19.97 -4.71
N ILE A 148 -16.33 -18.68 -4.37
CA ILE A 148 -15.15 -18.15 -3.65
C ILE A 148 -14.97 -18.85 -2.30
N MET A 149 -16.06 -19.11 -1.59
CA MET A 149 -16.00 -19.85 -0.33
C MET A 149 -15.56 -21.30 -0.57
N ASP A 150 -16.19 -21.98 -1.55
CA ASP A 150 -15.92 -23.38 -1.86
C ASP A 150 -14.49 -23.60 -2.42
N ALA A 151 -13.87 -22.57 -2.98
CA ALA A 151 -12.47 -22.58 -3.39
C ALA A 151 -11.48 -22.76 -2.22
N ASN A 152 -11.93 -22.52 -0.98
CA ASN A 152 -11.16 -22.74 0.24
C ASN A 152 -11.74 -23.93 1.02
N ALA A 153 -11.07 -25.08 0.93
CA ALA A 153 -11.49 -26.31 1.60
C ALA A 153 -11.42 -26.26 3.14
N GLN A 154 -10.79 -25.24 3.74
CA GLN A 154 -10.57 -25.13 5.19
C GLN A 154 -11.72 -24.43 5.92
N SER A 155 -12.65 -23.79 5.22
CA SER A 155 -13.71 -22.99 5.85
C SER A 155 -15.06 -23.15 5.18
N HIS A 156 -16.11 -23.24 5.98
CA HIS A 156 -17.51 -23.24 5.52
C HIS A 156 -18.19 -21.87 5.65
N LYS A 157 -17.40 -20.81 5.85
CA LYS A 157 -17.89 -19.43 5.93
C LYS A 157 -16.99 -18.49 5.14
N LEU A 158 -17.61 -17.52 4.48
CA LEU A 158 -16.95 -16.41 3.82
C LEU A 158 -17.19 -15.13 4.62
N THR A 159 -16.13 -14.45 5.03
CA THR A 159 -16.28 -13.20 5.79
C THR A 159 -16.18 -11.99 4.88
N ILE A 160 -17.19 -11.12 4.94
CA ILE A 160 -17.18 -9.86 4.21
C ILE A 160 -16.81 -8.74 5.19
N PHE A 161 -15.76 -8.01 4.86
CA PHE A 161 -15.37 -6.79 5.54
C PHE A 161 -15.80 -5.57 4.71
N ASP A 162 -16.93 -4.97 5.11
CA ASP A 162 -17.33 -3.68 4.59
C ASP A 162 -16.57 -2.59 5.35
N ALA A 163 -15.73 -1.84 4.63
CA ALA A 163 -14.91 -0.81 5.25
C ALA A 163 -15.73 0.31 5.90
N ARG A 164 -16.99 0.49 5.50
CA ARG A 164 -17.81 1.65 5.88
C ARG A 164 -18.26 1.55 7.34
N GLN A 165 -18.71 2.71 7.82
CA GLN A 165 -19.60 2.77 8.96
C GLN A 165 -20.95 2.17 8.59
N SER A 166 -21.53 1.37 9.49
CA SER A 166 -22.83 0.70 9.26
C SER A 166 -23.92 1.70 8.84
N SER A 167 -23.97 2.88 9.47
CA SER A 167 -24.91 3.97 9.12
C SER A 167 -24.77 4.47 7.67
N VAL A 168 -23.53 4.52 7.16
CA VAL A 168 -23.23 4.91 5.78
C VAL A 168 -23.64 3.80 4.82
N ALA A 169 -23.44 2.53 5.19
CA ALA A 169 -23.89 1.40 4.38
C ALA A 169 -25.43 1.37 4.24
N VAL A 170 -26.16 1.62 5.34
CA VAL A 170 -27.63 1.78 5.33
C VAL A 170 -28.07 2.97 4.45
N THR A 171 -27.37 4.10 4.52
CA THR A 171 -27.67 5.26 3.66
C THR A 171 -27.43 4.94 2.17
N ASN A 172 -26.42 4.14 1.85
CA ASN A 172 -26.20 3.69 0.48
C ASN A 172 -27.28 2.71 0.02
N LYS A 173 -27.75 1.81 0.90
CA LYS A 173 -28.90 0.93 0.65
C LYS A 173 -30.16 1.72 0.33
N ALA A 174 -30.43 2.80 1.06
CA ALA A 174 -31.60 3.66 0.81
C ALA A 174 -31.59 4.35 -0.57
N LYS A 175 -30.43 4.41 -1.23
CA LYS A 175 -30.31 4.88 -2.61
C LYS A 175 -30.44 3.71 -3.57
N ASP A 176 -29.32 3.10 -3.92
CA ASP A 176 -29.28 2.01 -4.90
C ASP A 176 -28.14 1.02 -4.63
N GLY A 177 -27.24 1.32 -3.68
CA GLY A 177 -26.17 0.45 -3.24
C GLY A 177 -26.62 -0.45 -2.07
N GLY A 178 -25.73 -0.70 -1.12
CA GLY A 178 -26.04 -1.40 0.12
C GLY A 178 -24.98 -2.44 0.47
N TYR A 179 -25.38 -3.57 1.05
CA TYR A 179 -24.50 -4.61 1.57
C TYR A 179 -25.19 -5.98 1.52
N GLU A 180 -24.39 -7.04 1.61
CA GLU A 180 -24.80 -8.44 1.57
C GLU A 180 -25.53 -8.83 2.86
N SER A 181 -26.85 -9.03 2.80
CA SER A 181 -27.63 -9.47 3.95
C SER A 181 -27.40 -10.96 4.26
N GLU A 182 -27.06 -11.28 5.50
CA GLU A 182 -26.87 -12.68 5.96
C GLU A 182 -28.13 -13.54 5.80
N SER A 183 -29.32 -12.93 5.64
CA SER A 183 -30.56 -13.67 5.33
C SER A 183 -30.59 -14.24 3.91
N PHE A 184 -29.83 -13.65 2.98
CA PHE A 184 -29.76 -14.09 1.58
C PHE A 184 -28.43 -14.78 1.26
N TYR A 185 -27.36 -14.35 1.92
CA TYR A 185 -26.03 -14.95 1.83
C TYR A 185 -25.78 -15.85 3.05
N SER A 186 -26.35 -17.06 3.06
CA SER A 186 -26.45 -17.92 4.24
C SER A 186 -25.11 -18.35 4.86
N SER A 187 -24.04 -18.37 4.06
CA SER A 187 -22.69 -18.77 4.50
C SER A 187 -21.74 -17.58 4.66
N VAL A 188 -22.29 -16.36 4.60
CA VAL A 188 -21.53 -15.11 4.75
C VAL A 188 -21.64 -14.56 6.16
N GLU A 189 -20.54 -14.02 6.67
CA GLU A 189 -20.47 -13.24 7.90
C GLU A 189 -20.08 -11.79 7.54
N LEU A 190 -20.98 -10.82 7.74
CA LEU A 190 -20.73 -9.42 7.37
C LEU A 190 -20.23 -8.60 8.57
N ASN A 191 -19.09 -7.94 8.40
CA ASN A 191 -18.46 -7.11 9.42
C ASN A 191 -18.21 -5.68 8.91
N PHE A 192 -18.74 -4.67 9.62
CA PHE A 192 -18.44 -3.26 9.37
C PHE A 192 -17.16 -2.85 10.09
N LEU A 193 -16.24 -2.21 9.37
CA LEU A 193 -14.96 -1.73 9.93
C LEU A 193 -15.00 -0.28 10.43
N GLU A 194 -16.12 0.41 10.23
CA GLU A 194 -16.37 1.74 10.78
C GLU A 194 -15.39 2.82 10.29
N ILE A 195 -14.83 2.70 9.08
CA ILE A 195 -13.91 3.68 8.51
C ILE A 195 -14.69 4.80 7.80
N PRO A 196 -14.56 6.07 8.24
CA PRO A 196 -15.26 7.20 7.64
C PRO A 196 -14.91 7.46 6.17
N ASN A 197 -15.70 8.33 5.52
CA ASN A 197 -15.53 8.65 4.10
C ASN A 197 -14.42 9.69 3.82
N ILE A 198 -14.21 9.97 2.54
CA ILE A 198 -13.15 10.86 2.05
C ILE A 198 -13.22 12.30 2.60
N HIS A 199 -14.41 12.80 2.92
CA HIS A 199 -14.61 14.16 3.42
C HIS A 199 -14.13 14.29 4.86
N VAL A 200 -14.36 13.27 5.69
CA VAL A 200 -13.87 13.20 7.06
C VAL A 200 -12.34 13.17 7.07
N MET A 201 -11.71 12.40 6.18
CA MET A 201 -10.25 12.32 6.08
C MET A 201 -9.61 13.63 5.62
N ARG A 202 -10.26 14.33 4.67
CA ARG A 202 -9.83 15.66 4.24
C ARG A 202 -9.85 16.65 5.41
N GLU A 203 -10.95 16.67 6.16
CA GLU A 203 -11.10 17.58 7.30
C GLU A 203 -10.12 17.26 8.44
N SER A 204 -9.88 15.98 8.71
CA SER A 204 -8.89 15.53 9.69
C SER A 204 -7.48 16.02 9.35
N LEU A 205 -7.04 15.85 8.09
CA LEU A 205 -5.74 16.35 7.65
C LEU A 205 -5.68 17.89 7.67
N ARG A 206 -6.77 18.57 7.31
CA ARG A 206 -6.85 20.05 7.41
C ARG A 206 -6.61 20.51 8.84
N LYS A 207 -7.29 19.91 9.83
CA LYS A 207 -7.04 20.20 11.26
C LYS A 207 -5.60 19.89 11.66
N LEU A 208 -5.05 18.76 11.23
CA LEU A 208 -3.66 18.40 11.52
C LEU A 208 -2.67 19.44 11.00
N LYS A 209 -2.92 20.01 9.82
CA LYS A 209 -2.12 21.11 9.26
C LYS A 209 -2.05 22.30 10.21
N ASP A 210 -3.19 22.71 10.75
CA ASP A 210 -3.30 23.87 11.63
C ASP A 210 -2.58 23.64 12.96
N VAL A 211 -2.50 22.39 13.44
CA VAL A 211 -1.76 22.03 14.66
C VAL A 211 -0.24 22.06 14.45
N VAL A 212 0.24 21.57 13.29
CA VAL A 212 1.69 21.39 13.06
C VAL A 212 2.36 22.57 12.34
N TYR A 213 1.60 23.51 11.77
CA TYR A 213 2.11 24.62 10.98
C TYR A 213 1.23 25.89 11.10
N PRO A 214 1.81 27.11 11.20
CA PRO A 214 3.24 27.42 11.16
C PRO A 214 3.96 27.31 12.51
N THR A 215 3.21 27.43 13.61
CA THR A 215 3.72 27.43 14.98
C THR A 215 2.97 26.38 15.77
N ILE A 216 3.69 25.66 16.62
CA ILE A 216 3.12 24.63 17.48
C ILE A 216 2.83 25.21 18.86
N ASP A 217 1.61 24.97 19.35
CA ASP A 217 1.26 25.22 20.74
C ASP A 217 1.67 24.01 21.59
N GLU A 218 2.84 24.10 22.22
CA GLU A 218 3.41 23.05 23.06
C GLU A 218 2.51 22.71 24.26
N ALA A 219 1.78 23.70 24.82
CA ALA A 219 0.97 23.50 26.02
C ALA A 219 -0.25 22.60 25.76
N HIS A 220 -0.79 22.65 24.53
CA HIS A 220 -1.97 21.89 24.12
C HIS A 220 -1.66 20.86 23.04
N TRP A 221 -0.40 20.51 22.82
CA TRP A 221 0.02 19.62 21.73
C TRP A 221 -0.80 18.32 21.65
N HIS A 222 -0.87 17.58 22.75
CA HIS A 222 -1.55 16.27 22.77
C HIS A 222 -3.06 16.39 22.55
N SER A 223 -3.71 17.37 23.18
CA SER A 223 -5.16 17.58 23.01
C SER A 223 -5.50 18.11 21.62
N ALA A 224 -4.66 18.98 21.05
CA ALA A 224 -4.83 19.49 19.69
C ALA A 224 -4.69 18.37 18.66
N ILE A 225 -3.69 17.49 18.79
CA ILE A 225 -3.53 16.31 17.93
C ILE A 225 -4.73 15.37 18.05
N ASP A 226 -5.20 15.08 19.27
CA ASP A 226 -6.36 14.22 19.50
C ASP A 226 -7.63 14.75 18.81
N GLN A 227 -7.88 16.07 18.87
CA GLN A 227 -9.01 16.74 18.21
C GLN A 227 -8.97 16.71 16.67
N THR A 228 -7.84 16.37 16.06
CA THR A 228 -7.75 16.11 14.61
C THR A 228 -8.38 14.76 14.24
N HIS A 229 -8.42 13.82 15.18
CA HIS A 229 -8.74 12.40 14.99
C HIS A 229 -7.85 11.67 13.98
N TRP A 230 -6.72 12.26 13.56
CA TRP A 230 -5.88 11.66 12.52
C TRP A 230 -5.37 10.28 12.94
N LEU A 231 -4.77 10.18 14.14
CA LEU A 231 -4.26 8.91 14.68
C LEU A 231 -5.37 7.89 14.93
N GLU A 232 -6.58 8.33 15.27
CA GLU A 232 -7.75 7.45 15.39
C GLU A 232 -8.13 6.83 14.04
N TYR A 233 -8.05 7.59 12.94
CA TYR A 233 -8.32 7.05 11.61
C TYR A 233 -7.19 6.14 11.10
N ILE A 234 -5.93 6.43 11.42
CA ILE A 234 -4.81 5.50 11.20
C ILE A 234 -5.03 4.20 11.98
N ARG A 235 -5.49 4.30 13.23
CA ARG A 235 -5.82 3.15 14.09
C ARG A 235 -6.92 2.29 13.48
N LEU A 236 -8.02 2.88 13.01
CA LEU A 236 -9.12 2.14 12.39
C LEU A 236 -8.68 1.38 11.14
N LEU A 237 -7.82 1.98 10.30
CA LEU A 237 -7.27 1.34 9.11
C LEU A 237 -6.39 0.14 9.47
N LEU A 238 -5.42 0.32 10.38
CA LEU A 238 -4.55 -0.77 10.84
C LEU A 238 -5.35 -1.88 11.54
N ALA A 239 -6.35 -1.52 12.36
CA ALA A 239 -7.21 -2.49 13.02
C ALA A 239 -8.07 -3.28 12.04
N GLY A 240 -8.61 -2.61 11.01
CA GLY A 240 -9.35 -3.27 9.94
C GLY A 240 -8.48 -4.23 9.14
N ALA A 241 -7.28 -3.80 8.74
CA ALA A 241 -6.32 -4.63 8.03
C ALA A 241 -5.83 -5.83 8.86
N ALA A 242 -5.59 -5.63 10.17
CA ALA A 242 -5.22 -6.71 11.07
C ALA A 242 -6.35 -7.75 11.22
N LYS A 243 -7.62 -7.34 11.25
CA LYS A 243 -8.77 -8.27 11.23
C LYS A 243 -8.84 -9.07 9.93
N VAL A 244 -8.57 -8.43 8.80
CA VAL A 244 -8.48 -9.10 7.49
C VAL A 244 -7.36 -10.14 7.53
N ALA A 245 -6.15 -9.76 7.95
CA ALA A 245 -5.01 -10.65 8.03
C ALA A 245 -5.24 -11.83 8.99
N ASP A 246 -5.75 -11.57 10.19
CA ASP A 246 -6.04 -12.61 11.20
C ASP A 246 -7.08 -13.62 10.72
N LYS A 247 -8.09 -13.19 9.95
CA LYS A 247 -9.09 -14.10 9.40
C LYS A 247 -8.50 -15.09 8.38
N LEU A 248 -7.51 -14.65 7.59
CA LEU A 248 -6.79 -15.53 6.67
C LEU A 248 -5.77 -16.41 7.39
N GLU A 249 -4.95 -15.82 8.26
CA GLU A 249 -3.82 -16.50 8.88
C GLU A 249 -4.27 -17.42 10.03
N SER A 250 -5.02 -16.89 11.00
CA SER A 250 -5.49 -17.66 12.15
C SER A 250 -6.77 -18.42 11.82
N GLY A 251 -7.71 -17.74 11.13
CA GLY A 251 -9.02 -18.29 10.80
C GLY A 251 -9.04 -19.22 9.58
N LYS A 252 -7.96 -19.24 8.79
CA LYS A 252 -7.84 -19.99 7.52
C LYS A 252 -9.07 -19.80 6.60
N SER A 253 -9.70 -18.63 6.66
CA SER A 253 -10.97 -18.33 6.00
C SER A 253 -10.76 -17.23 4.96
N SER A 254 -11.36 -17.41 3.79
CA SER A 254 -11.35 -16.40 2.73
C SER A 254 -12.18 -15.19 3.14
N VAL A 255 -11.83 -14.03 2.58
CA VAL A 255 -12.51 -12.77 2.88
C VAL A 255 -12.79 -11.98 1.61
N VAL A 256 -13.89 -11.22 1.64
CA VAL A 256 -14.19 -10.20 0.64
C VAL A 256 -14.11 -8.83 1.30
N VAL A 257 -13.30 -7.93 0.74
CA VAL A 257 -13.13 -6.57 1.22
C VAL A 257 -13.76 -5.61 0.23
N HIS A 258 -14.74 -4.82 0.68
CA HIS A 258 -15.32 -3.78 -0.14
C HIS A 258 -15.63 -2.52 0.66
N CYS A 259 -16.05 -1.47 -0.05
CA CYS A 259 -16.62 -0.27 0.55
C CYS A 259 -17.78 0.19 -0.35
N SER A 260 -17.93 1.49 -0.62
CA SER A 260 -18.89 1.97 -1.62
C SER A 260 -18.41 1.61 -3.03
N ASP A 261 -17.36 2.27 -3.51
CA ASP A 261 -16.87 2.10 -4.89
C ASP A 261 -15.70 1.12 -5.01
N GLY A 262 -15.10 0.65 -3.92
CA GLY A 262 -14.04 -0.38 -3.98
C GLY A 262 -12.65 0.08 -4.45
N TRP A 263 -12.38 1.39 -4.52
CA TRP A 263 -11.07 1.95 -4.95
C TRP A 263 -10.34 2.80 -3.90
N ASP A 264 -10.97 3.06 -2.75
CA ASP A 264 -10.44 3.95 -1.69
C ASP A 264 -10.04 3.11 -0.46
N ARG A 265 -10.96 2.95 0.50
CA ARG A 265 -10.74 2.17 1.72
C ARG A 265 -10.43 0.70 1.45
N THR A 266 -11.00 0.15 0.38
CA THR A 266 -10.67 -1.20 -0.07
C THR A 266 -9.20 -1.34 -0.46
N ALA A 267 -8.63 -0.37 -1.18
CA ALA A 267 -7.21 -0.37 -1.52
C ALA A 267 -6.34 -0.25 -0.26
N GLN A 268 -6.73 0.61 0.70
CA GLN A 268 -6.05 0.73 1.98
C GLN A 268 -6.02 -0.60 2.74
N LEU A 269 -7.16 -1.26 2.89
CA LEU A 269 -7.30 -2.48 3.69
C LEU A 269 -6.59 -3.69 3.05
N THR A 270 -6.81 -3.91 1.76
CA THR A 270 -6.19 -5.03 1.02
C THR A 270 -4.67 -4.91 1.04
N SER A 271 -4.13 -3.74 0.68
CA SER A 271 -2.68 -3.54 0.66
C SER A 271 -2.02 -3.62 2.05
N LEU A 272 -2.66 -3.08 3.10
CA LEU A 272 -2.15 -3.22 4.47
C LEU A 272 -2.19 -4.67 4.96
N ALA A 273 -3.27 -5.40 4.70
CA ALA A 273 -3.35 -6.82 5.07
C ALA A 273 -2.31 -7.65 4.30
N MET A 274 -2.08 -7.36 3.02
CA MET A 274 -1.05 -8.01 2.21
C MET A 274 0.37 -7.74 2.74
N LEU A 275 0.66 -6.53 3.24
CA LEU A 275 1.94 -6.23 3.91
C LEU A 275 2.14 -7.00 5.21
N MET A 276 1.04 -7.24 5.95
CA MET A 276 1.07 -8.06 7.16
C MET A 276 1.34 -9.52 6.83
N LEU A 277 0.71 -10.06 5.79
CA LEU A 277 0.72 -11.48 5.46
C LEU A 277 1.94 -11.93 4.63
N ASP A 278 2.40 -11.12 3.67
CA ASP A 278 3.36 -11.55 2.65
C ASP A 278 4.65 -10.72 2.71
N SER A 279 5.76 -11.36 3.05
CA SER A 279 7.08 -10.70 3.19
C SER A 279 7.59 -10.13 1.88
N TYR A 280 7.15 -10.65 0.74
CA TYR A 280 7.52 -10.10 -0.57
C TYR A 280 7.16 -8.62 -0.67
N TYR A 281 5.96 -8.21 -0.27
CA TYR A 281 5.53 -6.82 -0.35
C TYR A 281 6.27 -5.88 0.60
N ARG A 282 7.07 -6.42 1.54
CA ARG A 282 7.92 -5.65 2.45
C ARG A 282 9.32 -5.41 1.90
N THR A 283 9.68 -6.05 0.79
CA THR A 283 10.87 -5.71 -0.01
C THR A 283 10.66 -4.37 -0.72
N LEU A 284 11.75 -3.69 -1.08
CA LEU A 284 11.72 -2.42 -1.79
C LEU A 284 10.98 -2.58 -3.12
N ARG A 285 11.28 -3.64 -3.87
CA ARG A 285 10.61 -3.93 -5.14
C ARG A 285 9.18 -4.42 -4.96
N GLY A 286 8.94 -5.30 -3.99
CA GLY A 286 7.60 -5.84 -3.74
C GLY A 286 6.62 -4.76 -3.28
N PHE A 287 7.07 -3.75 -2.51
CA PHE A 287 6.21 -2.61 -2.17
C PHE A 287 5.81 -1.79 -3.40
N GLN A 288 6.72 -1.60 -4.35
CA GLN A 288 6.42 -0.92 -5.61
C GLN A 288 5.39 -1.72 -6.43
N VAL A 289 5.53 -3.05 -6.47
CA VAL A 289 4.53 -3.96 -7.06
C VAL A 289 3.19 -3.85 -6.35
N LEU A 290 3.17 -3.78 -5.02
CA LEU A 290 1.93 -3.61 -4.24
C LEU A 290 1.20 -2.31 -4.62
N VAL A 291 1.93 -1.20 -4.78
CA VAL A 291 1.36 0.09 -5.19
C VAL A 291 0.86 0.04 -6.65
N GLU A 292 1.67 -0.48 -7.58
CA GLU A 292 1.25 -0.63 -8.98
C GLU A 292 0.02 -1.55 -9.12
N LYS A 293 -0.04 -2.62 -8.32
CA LYS A 293 -1.17 -3.56 -8.29
C LYS A 293 -2.39 -2.95 -7.59
N GLU A 294 -2.39 -2.85 -6.28
CA GLU A 294 -3.59 -2.63 -5.46
C GLU A 294 -4.12 -1.19 -5.50
N TRP A 295 -3.29 -0.23 -5.91
CA TRP A 295 -3.66 1.17 -6.00
C TRP A 295 -3.82 1.64 -7.44
N ILE A 296 -2.78 1.50 -8.26
CA ILE A 296 -2.77 2.05 -9.62
C ILE A 296 -3.63 1.21 -10.56
N SER A 297 -3.34 -0.07 -10.72
CA SER A 297 -4.06 -0.94 -11.66
C SER A 297 -5.52 -1.15 -11.27
N PHE A 298 -5.80 -1.20 -9.96
CA PHE A 298 -7.15 -1.29 -9.40
C PHE A 298 -7.90 0.05 -9.32
N GLY A 299 -7.37 1.13 -9.92
CA GLY A 299 -8.14 2.34 -10.20
C GLY A 299 -8.41 3.23 -8.99
N HIS A 300 -7.47 3.31 -8.04
CA HIS A 300 -7.48 4.42 -7.09
C HIS A 300 -7.37 5.73 -7.88
N LYS A 301 -8.30 6.65 -7.63
CA LYS A 301 -8.46 7.88 -8.41
C LYS A 301 -7.43 8.95 -8.04
N PHE A 302 -6.14 8.68 -8.26
CA PHE A 302 -5.04 9.58 -7.84
C PHE A 302 -5.25 11.01 -8.34
N ALA A 303 -5.56 11.19 -9.63
CA ALA A 303 -5.79 12.52 -10.19
C ALA A 303 -6.96 13.26 -9.51
N ALA A 304 -8.08 12.59 -9.23
CA ALA A 304 -9.21 13.21 -8.53
C ALA A 304 -8.92 13.47 -7.04
N ARG A 305 -8.21 12.56 -6.37
CA ARG A 305 -7.92 12.62 -4.93
C ARG A 305 -6.85 13.66 -4.60
N VAL A 306 -5.91 13.92 -5.53
CA VAL A 306 -4.88 14.93 -5.38
C VAL A 306 -5.25 16.26 -6.04
N GLY A 307 -5.85 16.21 -7.23
CA GLY A 307 -6.13 17.38 -8.07
C GLY A 307 -4.89 17.88 -8.82
N HIS A 308 -4.18 16.99 -9.51
CA HIS A 308 -2.96 17.33 -10.25
C HIS A 308 -3.22 18.44 -11.27
N GLY A 309 -2.51 19.56 -11.13
CA GLY A 309 -2.57 20.68 -12.06
C GLY A 309 -3.94 21.36 -12.21
N ASP A 310 -4.87 21.11 -11.29
CA ASP A 310 -6.20 21.73 -11.24
C ASP A 310 -6.23 22.83 -10.16
N GLU A 311 -6.64 24.03 -10.52
CA GLU A 311 -6.75 25.19 -9.64
C GLU A 311 -7.91 25.11 -8.63
N ASN A 312 -8.90 24.23 -8.87
CA ASN A 312 -10.06 24.08 -7.99
C ASN A 312 -9.71 23.38 -6.67
N HIS A 313 -9.08 24.13 -5.77
CA HIS A 313 -8.70 23.66 -4.44
C HIS A 313 -9.90 23.31 -3.54
N ALA A 314 -11.12 23.73 -3.89
CA ALA A 314 -12.34 23.45 -3.17
C ALA A 314 -13.03 22.14 -3.59
N ASN A 315 -12.48 21.43 -4.59
CA ASN A 315 -13.03 20.18 -5.09
C ASN A 315 -13.19 19.14 -3.96
N SER A 316 -14.43 18.69 -3.75
CA SER A 316 -14.81 17.77 -2.68
C SER A 316 -14.35 16.34 -2.90
N GLU A 317 -13.79 16.00 -4.06
CA GLU A 317 -13.18 14.69 -4.34
C GLU A 317 -11.74 14.57 -3.82
N ARG A 318 -11.09 15.69 -3.47
CA ARG A 318 -9.72 15.68 -2.95
C ARG A 318 -9.68 15.09 -1.54
N SER A 319 -8.80 14.12 -1.30
CA SER A 319 -8.71 13.44 -0.01
C SER A 319 -7.38 12.67 0.15
N PRO A 320 -6.78 12.62 1.36
CA PRO A 320 -5.42 12.11 1.56
C PRO A 320 -5.34 10.60 1.80
N LEU A 321 -6.07 9.79 1.01
CA LEU A 321 -6.20 8.36 1.31
C LEU A 321 -4.90 7.56 1.10
N PHE A 322 -4.16 7.85 0.04
CA PHE A 322 -2.83 7.26 -0.16
C PHE A 322 -1.82 7.75 0.89
N VAL A 323 -1.96 8.99 1.38
CA VAL A 323 -1.16 9.49 2.51
C VAL A 323 -1.45 8.71 3.79
N GLN A 324 -2.72 8.43 4.10
CA GLN A 324 -3.08 7.58 5.24
C GLN A 324 -2.51 6.17 5.12
N PHE A 325 -2.53 5.58 3.93
CA PHE A 325 -1.90 4.29 3.69
C PHE A 325 -0.40 4.33 4.00
N MET A 326 0.32 5.31 3.43
CA MET A 326 1.75 5.46 3.68
C MET A 326 2.08 5.74 5.15
N ASP A 327 1.21 6.46 5.87
CA ASP A 327 1.30 6.64 7.32
C ASP A 327 1.14 5.30 8.05
N CYS A 328 0.11 4.51 7.74
CA CYS A 328 -0.05 3.15 8.29
C CYS A 328 1.17 2.25 8.01
N VAL A 329 1.76 2.32 6.83
CA VAL A 329 3.01 1.61 6.49
C VAL A 329 4.14 2.10 7.40
N TRP A 330 4.31 3.41 7.55
CA TRP A 330 5.29 4.00 8.45
C TRP A 330 5.10 3.51 9.90
N GLN A 331 3.87 3.47 10.42
CA GLN A 331 3.60 2.90 11.76
C GLN A 331 4.10 1.46 11.88
N MET A 332 3.90 0.63 10.86
CA MET A 332 4.43 -0.75 10.86
C MET A 332 5.96 -0.78 10.82
N THR A 333 6.61 0.10 10.03
CA THR A 333 8.09 0.19 10.04
C THR A 333 8.65 0.61 11.40
N ARG A 334 7.91 1.42 12.17
CA ARG A 334 8.29 1.83 13.53
C ARG A 334 8.21 0.67 14.52
N GLN A 335 7.15 -0.14 14.44
CA GLN A 335 6.93 -1.27 15.32
C GLN A 335 7.79 -2.50 14.94
N PHE A 336 8.14 -2.65 13.66
CA PHE A 336 8.91 -3.76 13.11
C PHE A 336 10.14 -3.27 12.33
N PRO A 337 11.16 -2.73 13.00
CA PRO A 337 12.28 -2.01 12.36
C PRO A 337 13.16 -2.86 11.44
N ALA A 338 13.09 -4.19 11.53
CA ALA A 338 13.84 -5.11 10.67
C ALA A 338 12.99 -5.77 9.57
N ALA A 339 11.67 -5.56 9.55
CA ALA A 339 10.77 -6.34 8.69
C ALA A 339 10.58 -5.76 7.28
N PHE A 340 11.00 -4.51 7.04
CA PHE A 340 10.84 -3.80 5.78
C PHE A 340 12.21 -3.44 5.19
N GLU A 341 12.41 -3.75 3.91
CA GLU A 341 13.67 -3.46 3.20
C GLU A 341 13.82 -1.97 2.91
N PHE A 342 12.72 -1.24 2.78
CA PHE A 342 12.75 0.19 2.54
C PHE A 342 12.76 1.00 3.85
N ASN A 343 13.37 2.18 3.81
CA ASN A 343 13.47 3.10 4.95
C ASN A 343 12.44 4.24 4.88
N GLU A 344 12.46 5.14 5.87
CA GLU A 344 11.52 6.27 5.93
C GLU A 344 11.69 7.25 4.76
N LEU A 345 12.91 7.44 4.24
CA LEU A 345 13.16 8.33 3.10
C LEU A 345 12.42 7.85 1.86
N PHE A 346 12.36 6.54 1.63
CA PHE A 346 11.57 5.96 0.54
C PHE A 346 10.09 6.37 0.63
N LEU A 347 9.48 6.20 1.81
CA LEU A 347 8.06 6.53 2.00
C LEU A 347 7.79 8.04 1.79
N ILE A 348 8.67 8.91 2.31
CA ILE A 348 8.57 10.36 2.13
C ILE A 348 8.76 10.73 0.65
N THR A 349 9.72 10.11 -0.04
CA THR A 349 10.00 10.36 -1.46
C THR A 349 8.82 10.00 -2.34
N VAL A 350 8.15 8.87 -2.05
CA VAL A 350 6.91 8.48 -2.72
C VAL A 350 5.82 9.54 -2.51
N LEU A 351 5.65 10.04 -1.29
CA LEU A 351 4.66 11.08 -0.98
C LEU A 351 5.00 12.46 -1.58
N ASP A 352 6.28 12.81 -1.71
CA ASP A 352 6.69 14.02 -2.41
C ASP A 352 6.36 13.93 -3.90
N HIS A 353 6.63 12.75 -4.50
CA HIS A 353 6.37 12.53 -5.90
C HIS A 353 4.91 12.26 -6.25
N LEU A 354 4.08 11.87 -5.28
CA LEU A 354 2.62 11.91 -5.38
C LEU A 354 2.16 13.29 -5.83
N TYR A 355 2.69 14.38 -5.26
CA TYR A 355 2.25 15.73 -5.60
C TYR A 355 3.03 16.37 -6.75
N SER A 356 4.31 16.00 -6.92
CA SER A 356 5.23 16.70 -7.82
C SER A 356 4.82 16.73 -9.29
N CYS A 357 4.11 15.69 -9.76
CA CYS A 357 3.89 15.44 -11.19
C CYS A 357 5.18 15.42 -12.02
N LEU A 358 6.32 15.06 -11.41
CA LEU A 358 7.60 14.85 -12.10
C LEU A 358 7.60 13.52 -12.88
N PHE A 359 6.96 12.50 -12.29
CA PHE A 359 6.84 11.16 -12.85
C PHE A 359 5.38 10.87 -13.22
N GLY A 360 5.18 9.93 -14.15
CA GLY A 360 3.85 9.49 -14.56
C GLY A 360 3.16 8.54 -13.57
N THR A 361 3.91 8.00 -12.59
CA THR A 361 3.48 6.90 -11.72
C THR A 361 2.14 7.13 -11.03
N PHE A 362 1.84 8.34 -10.57
CA PHE A 362 0.58 8.65 -9.86
C PHE A 362 -0.39 9.51 -10.67
N LEU A 363 -0.21 9.62 -11.99
CA LEU A 363 -1.14 10.35 -12.84
C LEU A 363 -2.38 9.51 -13.20
N TYR A 364 -3.48 10.22 -13.48
CA TYR A 364 -4.77 9.68 -13.93
C TYR A 364 -5.50 8.83 -12.88
N ASN A 365 -6.63 8.21 -13.25
CA ASN A 365 -7.55 7.55 -12.31
C ASN A 365 -7.76 6.05 -12.52
N SER A 366 -7.36 5.49 -13.67
CA SER A 366 -7.45 4.06 -13.97
C SER A 366 -6.32 3.58 -14.88
N GLU A 367 -6.15 2.26 -14.97
CA GLU A 367 -5.21 1.65 -15.91
C GLU A 367 -5.57 1.99 -17.37
N GLU A 368 -6.86 1.94 -17.73
CA GLU A 368 -7.36 2.32 -19.05
C GLU A 368 -7.00 3.77 -19.40
N GLU A 369 -7.26 4.72 -18.50
CA GLU A 369 -6.97 6.13 -18.75
C GLU A 369 -5.47 6.35 -18.98
N ARG A 370 -4.61 5.65 -18.23
CA ARG A 370 -3.14 5.71 -18.38
C ARG A 370 -2.68 5.09 -19.69
N ALA A 371 -3.32 4.01 -20.14
CA ALA A 371 -3.04 3.39 -21.43
C ALA A 371 -3.44 4.34 -22.58
N ALA A 372 -4.63 4.93 -22.51
CA ALA A 372 -5.14 5.88 -23.50
C ALA A 372 -4.29 7.16 -23.60
N LYS A 373 -3.62 7.55 -22.51
CA LYS A 373 -2.69 8.68 -22.45
C LYS A 373 -1.23 8.29 -22.67
N GLU A 374 -0.98 7.02 -22.99
CA GLU A 374 0.35 6.48 -23.28
C GLU A 374 1.37 6.84 -22.19
N VAL A 375 0.96 6.78 -20.92
CA VAL A 375 1.76 7.28 -19.79
C VAL A 375 3.12 6.57 -19.71
N GLN A 376 3.12 5.25 -19.90
CA GLN A 376 4.34 4.46 -19.78
C GLN A 376 5.39 4.79 -20.85
N THR A 377 4.97 5.19 -22.06
CA THR A 377 5.90 5.53 -23.15
C THR A 377 6.30 7.00 -23.13
N ASN A 378 5.41 7.89 -22.67
CA ASN A 378 5.60 9.33 -22.74
C ASN A 378 6.07 10.00 -21.45
N THR A 379 6.20 9.25 -20.35
CA THR A 379 6.67 9.75 -19.05
C THR A 379 7.63 8.79 -18.38
N VAL A 380 8.38 9.28 -17.40
CA VAL A 380 9.29 8.46 -16.58
C VAL A 380 8.53 7.90 -15.37
N SER A 381 8.77 6.64 -15.01
CA SER A 381 8.29 6.04 -13.76
C SER A 381 9.15 6.50 -12.57
N LEU A 382 8.52 6.81 -11.43
CA LEU A 382 9.17 7.08 -10.15
C LEU A 382 10.12 5.93 -9.76
N TRP A 383 9.74 4.70 -10.06
CA TRP A 383 10.55 3.52 -9.75
C TRP A 383 11.87 3.49 -10.51
N SER A 384 11.93 4.15 -11.68
CA SER A 384 13.18 4.31 -12.44
C SER A 384 14.19 5.12 -11.64
N TYR A 385 13.74 6.21 -11.01
CA TYR A 385 14.57 7.04 -10.14
C TYR A 385 14.99 6.28 -8.88
N ILE A 386 14.02 5.71 -8.15
CA ILE A 386 14.28 5.02 -6.88
C ILE A 386 15.23 3.83 -7.06
N ASN A 387 14.96 2.97 -8.05
CA ASN A 387 15.74 1.75 -8.26
C ASN A 387 17.10 2.00 -8.93
N SER A 388 17.40 3.24 -9.34
CA SER A 388 18.72 3.62 -9.82
C SER A 388 19.68 4.02 -8.69
N GLN A 389 19.18 4.20 -7.47
CA GLN A 389 19.96 4.52 -6.27
C GLN A 389 19.37 3.80 -5.02
N PRO A 390 19.20 2.47 -5.06
CA PRO A 390 18.51 1.73 -4.01
C PRO A 390 19.13 1.93 -2.61
N GLU A 391 20.44 2.18 -2.53
CA GLU A 391 21.18 2.39 -1.29
C GLU A 391 20.68 3.59 -0.45
N ASP A 392 20.04 4.59 -1.06
CA ASP A 392 19.44 5.71 -0.32
C ASP A 392 18.14 5.30 0.38
N PHE A 393 17.49 4.26 -0.15
CA PHE A 393 16.15 3.83 0.20
C PHE A 393 16.12 2.53 1.00
N THR A 394 17.24 1.81 1.05
CA THR A 394 17.35 0.54 1.80
C THR A 394 17.54 0.77 3.30
N ASN A 395 16.91 -0.09 4.09
CA ASN A 395 17.05 -0.22 5.52
C ASN A 395 18.20 -1.21 5.84
N PRO A 396 19.30 -0.77 6.47
CA PRO A 396 20.43 -1.65 6.82
C PRO A 396 20.08 -2.77 7.81
N PHE A 397 18.99 -2.62 8.56
CA PHE A 397 18.53 -3.58 9.55
C PHE A 397 17.55 -4.61 8.99
N TYR A 398 17.22 -4.53 7.70
CA TYR A 398 16.29 -5.47 7.08
C TYR A 398 16.79 -6.91 7.18
N VAL A 399 15.88 -7.77 7.61
CA VAL A 399 16.03 -9.22 7.67
C VAL A 399 14.82 -9.83 6.97
N ASP A 400 15.09 -10.70 6.00
CA ASP A 400 14.04 -11.44 5.32
C ASP A 400 13.60 -12.61 6.19
N TYR A 401 12.51 -12.41 6.93
CA TYR A 401 11.81 -13.47 7.64
C TYR A 401 10.70 -14.02 6.74
N GLU A 402 11.06 -15.01 5.90
CA GLU A 402 10.09 -15.73 5.09
C GLU A 402 8.94 -16.24 5.97
N HIS A 403 7.71 -16.09 5.48
CA HIS A 403 6.47 -16.57 6.11
C HIS A 403 6.11 -15.96 7.49
N HIS A 404 6.79 -14.91 7.95
CA HIS A 404 6.43 -14.27 9.22
C HIS A 404 5.31 -13.22 9.05
N VAL A 405 4.13 -13.46 9.62
CA VAL A 405 3.02 -12.50 9.61
C VAL A 405 3.21 -11.40 10.66
N LEU A 406 3.00 -10.13 10.27
CA LEU A 406 3.10 -8.98 11.16
C LEU A 406 1.72 -8.58 11.72
N TYR A 407 1.62 -8.50 13.05
CA TYR A 407 0.44 -7.96 13.73
C TYR A 407 0.76 -6.68 14.50
N PRO A 408 0.54 -5.48 13.92
CA PRO A 408 0.83 -4.24 14.61
C PRO A 408 -0.08 -4.03 15.82
N LEU A 409 0.44 -3.33 16.82
CA LEU A 409 -0.32 -2.87 17.97
C LEU A 409 -1.20 -1.67 17.58
N VAL A 410 -2.49 -1.91 17.44
CA VAL A 410 -3.49 -0.95 16.94
C VAL A 410 -4.15 -0.10 18.03
N SER A 411 -3.39 0.31 19.04
CA SER A 411 -3.85 1.23 20.09
C SER A 411 -3.20 2.60 19.89
N CYS A 412 -3.94 3.69 20.10
CA CYS A 412 -3.37 5.06 20.02
C CYS A 412 -2.15 5.28 20.93
N ARG A 413 -1.92 4.42 21.94
CA ARG A 413 -0.72 4.44 22.79
C ARG A 413 0.57 3.99 22.08
N HIS A 414 0.44 3.26 20.97
CA HIS A 414 1.55 2.72 20.18
C HIS A 414 1.65 3.35 18.79
N LEU A 415 0.72 4.23 18.45
CA LEU A 415 0.77 5.00 17.20
C LEU A 415 1.41 6.34 17.49
N GLU A 416 2.33 6.74 16.62
CA GLU A 416 3.05 7.99 16.72
C GLU A 416 2.55 8.97 15.65
N LEU A 417 2.65 10.27 15.89
CA LEU A 417 2.52 11.23 14.78
C LEU A 417 3.77 11.14 13.91
N TRP A 418 3.61 11.00 12.60
CA TRP A 418 4.73 10.99 11.66
C TRP A 418 5.35 12.39 11.47
N THR A 419 6.10 12.84 12.47
CA THR A 419 6.69 14.20 12.54
C THR A 419 7.64 14.48 11.38
N SER A 420 8.43 13.48 10.95
CA SER A 420 9.32 13.55 9.78
C SER A 420 8.61 13.83 8.46
N TYR A 421 7.29 13.66 8.38
CA TYR A 421 6.49 14.04 7.22
C TYR A 421 5.61 15.27 7.50
N TYR A 422 4.76 15.22 8.53
CA TYR A 422 3.78 16.27 8.80
C TYR A 422 4.41 17.57 9.33
N ALA A 423 5.48 17.48 10.10
CA ALA A 423 6.13 18.63 10.77
C ALA A 423 7.56 18.90 10.25
N ARG A 424 7.97 18.29 9.14
CA ARG A 424 9.35 18.35 8.59
C ARG A 424 9.88 19.73 8.24
N TRP A 425 9.00 20.72 8.15
CA TRP A 425 9.35 22.12 7.88
C TRP A 425 9.56 22.95 9.14
N ASN A 426 9.19 22.42 10.32
CA ASN A 426 9.45 23.06 11.59
C ASN A 426 10.91 22.78 12.01
N PRO A 427 11.78 23.80 12.13
CA PRO A 427 13.19 23.60 12.47
C PRO A 427 13.42 22.94 13.84
N ARG A 428 12.44 23.01 14.76
CA ARG A 428 12.52 22.40 16.09
C ARG A 428 12.13 20.92 16.10
N MET A 429 11.32 20.47 15.14
CA MET A 429 10.89 19.07 15.04
C MET A 429 11.69 18.27 14.02
N ARG A 430 12.42 18.95 13.14
CA ARG A 430 13.25 18.29 12.13
C ARG A 430 14.53 17.73 12.78
N PRO A 431 14.90 16.47 12.49
CA PRO A 431 16.23 15.95 12.84
C PRO A 431 17.33 16.86 12.27
N GLN A 432 18.32 17.22 13.09
CA GLN A 432 19.42 18.10 12.67
C GLN A 432 20.32 17.42 11.63
N VAL A 433 20.44 16.08 11.72
CA VAL A 433 21.14 15.25 10.74
C VAL A 433 20.11 14.39 10.01
N PRO A 434 20.15 14.30 8.66
CA PRO A 434 19.25 13.43 7.92
C PRO A 434 19.50 11.95 8.23
N VAL A 435 18.51 11.28 8.82
CA VAL A 435 18.61 9.87 9.26
C VAL A 435 19.08 8.93 8.13
N HIS A 436 18.62 9.16 6.90
CA HIS A 436 18.99 8.31 5.75
C HIS A 436 20.50 8.34 5.43
N GLN A 437 21.22 9.43 5.73
CA GLN A 437 22.67 9.48 5.54
C GLN A 437 23.36 8.48 6.47
N THR A 438 22.95 8.45 7.73
CA THR A 438 23.42 7.46 8.70
C THR A 438 23.04 6.03 8.29
N LEU A 439 21.82 5.81 7.77
CA LEU A 439 21.42 4.49 7.28
C LEU A 439 22.29 4.01 6.10
N LYS A 440 22.64 4.92 5.18
CA LYS A 440 23.55 4.64 4.06
C LYS A 440 24.96 4.31 4.52
N GLU A 441 25.49 5.04 5.49
CA GLU A 441 26.79 4.74 6.12
C GLU A 441 26.78 3.35 6.79
N LEU A 442 25.68 3.01 7.46
CA LEU A 442 25.51 1.69 8.08
C LEU A 442 25.45 0.56 7.04
N LEU A 443 24.85 0.79 5.86
CA LEU A 443 24.88 -0.18 4.75
C LEU A 443 26.32 -0.44 4.27
N PHE A 444 27.11 0.63 4.09
CA PHE A 444 28.51 0.50 3.71
C PHE A 444 29.32 -0.25 4.77
N LEU A 445 29.15 0.10 6.04
CA LEU A 445 29.82 -0.57 7.15
C LEU A 445 29.42 -2.06 7.25
N ARG A 446 28.14 -2.38 7.07
CA ARG A 446 27.65 -3.77 7.04
C ARG A 446 28.31 -4.56 5.92
N ALA A 447 28.41 -4.00 4.71
CA ALA A 447 29.05 -4.67 3.57
C ALA A 447 30.55 -4.91 3.82
N GLU A 448 31.23 -3.94 4.42
CA GLU A 448 32.64 -4.07 4.80
C GLU A 448 32.87 -5.17 5.84
N LEU A 449 32.07 -5.17 6.90
CA LEU A 449 32.14 -6.18 7.95
C LEU A 449 31.82 -7.58 7.42
N GLN A 450 30.84 -7.71 6.53
CA GLN A 450 30.51 -8.99 5.90
C GLN A 450 31.68 -9.53 5.09
N ARG A 451 32.34 -8.70 4.29
CA ARG A 451 33.52 -9.11 3.51
C ARG A 451 34.64 -9.62 4.42
N ARG A 452 34.89 -8.92 5.53
CA ARG A 452 35.90 -9.32 6.51
C ARG A 452 35.56 -10.64 7.21
N VAL A 453 34.28 -10.89 7.49
CA VAL A 453 33.82 -12.18 8.01
C VAL A 453 34.08 -13.29 6.99
N ASP A 454 33.72 -13.08 5.73
CA ASP A 454 33.92 -14.08 4.67
C ASP A 454 35.40 -14.39 4.46
N GLU A 455 36.28 -13.38 4.53
CA GLU A 455 37.74 -13.53 4.48
C GLU A 455 38.27 -14.37 5.65
N LEU A 456 37.90 -14.03 6.89
CA LEU A 456 38.31 -14.78 8.09
C LEU A 456 37.79 -16.23 8.09
N GLN A 457 36.60 -16.46 7.55
CA GLN A 457 36.04 -17.82 7.39
C GLN A 457 36.85 -18.64 6.37
N ARG A 458 37.30 -18.02 5.27
CA ARG A 458 38.19 -18.67 4.29
C ARG A 458 39.56 -18.97 4.90
N GLU A 459 40.15 -18.04 5.64
CA GLU A 459 41.43 -18.25 6.34
C GLU A 459 41.33 -19.42 7.33
N THR A 460 40.29 -19.44 8.16
CA THR A 460 40.04 -20.53 9.13
C THR A 460 39.87 -21.89 8.43
N SER A 461 39.15 -21.91 7.30
CA SER A 461 38.94 -23.13 6.52
C SER A 461 40.23 -23.61 5.82
N SER A 462 41.10 -22.68 5.41
CA SER A 462 42.41 -23.04 4.83
C SER A 462 43.39 -23.56 5.88
N HIS A 463 43.35 -23.02 7.10
CA HIS A 463 44.20 -23.48 8.20
C HIS A 463 43.79 -24.85 8.73
N SER A 464 42.49 -25.18 8.76
CA SER A 464 42.00 -26.51 9.14
C SER A 464 42.35 -27.61 8.12
N LEU A 465 42.48 -27.26 6.84
CA LEU A 465 43.00 -28.16 5.80
C LEU A 465 44.51 -28.36 5.90
N SER A 466 45.29 -27.34 6.33
CA SER A 466 46.74 -27.49 6.51
C SER A 466 47.13 -28.28 7.77
N SER A 467 46.29 -28.28 8.81
CA SER A 467 46.57 -28.98 10.06
C SER A 467 46.21 -30.47 10.05
N THR A 468 45.52 -30.94 9.00
CA THR A 468 45.22 -32.37 8.81
C THR A 468 46.34 -33.16 8.11
N GLU A 469 47.37 -32.51 7.54
CA GLU A 469 48.51 -33.19 6.90
C GLU A 469 49.69 -33.51 7.85
N HIS A 470 49.63 -33.14 9.14
CA HIS A 470 50.67 -33.48 10.13
C HIS A 470 50.07 -34.15 11.36
N SER A 471 49.72 -35.42 11.23
CA SER A 471 49.58 -36.34 12.37
C SER A 471 50.58 -37.50 12.21
N PRO A 472 51.70 -37.54 12.96
CA PRO A 472 52.41 -38.79 13.16
C PRO A 472 51.68 -39.59 14.24
N ALA A 473 51.41 -40.86 13.93
CA ALA A 473 51.01 -41.85 14.90
C ALA A 473 52.08 -41.97 16.01
N ASN A 474 51.68 -41.93 17.29
CA ASN A 474 52.19 -42.85 18.33
C ASN A 474 51.53 -42.67 19.72
N THR A 475 50.89 -43.77 20.16
CA THR A 475 50.94 -44.49 21.46
C THR A 475 50.87 -43.77 22.83
N HIS A 476 49.84 -44.19 23.59
CA HIS A 476 49.75 -44.51 25.04
C HIS A 476 50.31 -43.56 26.12
N ALA A 477 49.43 -43.12 27.05
CA ALA A 477 49.49 -43.45 28.49
C ALA A 477 48.25 -42.92 29.25
N ALA A 478 47.87 -43.64 30.31
CA ALA A 478 46.71 -43.43 31.17
C ALA A 478 46.90 -42.32 32.23
N GLY A 479 45.80 -41.69 32.68
CA GLY A 479 45.79 -40.78 33.84
C GLY A 479 44.43 -40.12 34.12
N THR A 480 43.62 -40.79 34.94
CA THR A 480 42.62 -40.37 35.97
C THR A 480 41.85 -39.03 35.88
N PRO A 481 40.53 -39.00 36.21
CA PRO A 481 39.66 -37.84 35.99
C PRO A 481 39.62 -36.85 37.17
N LEU A 482 39.37 -35.57 36.87
CA LEU A 482 39.07 -34.54 37.86
C LEU A 482 37.79 -33.79 37.44
N HIS A 483 36.75 -33.98 38.27
CA HIS A 483 35.59 -33.09 38.38
C HIS A 483 36.04 -31.71 38.90
N THR A 484 35.44 -30.64 38.38
CA THR A 484 34.61 -29.72 39.18
C THR A 484 33.83 -28.73 38.30
N ALA A 485 32.56 -28.55 38.68
CA ALA A 485 31.74 -27.40 38.31
C ALA A 485 32.11 -26.19 39.18
N VAL A 486 31.96 -24.99 38.62
CA VAL A 486 31.19 -23.88 39.20
C VAL A 486 30.46 -23.20 38.05
#